data_AF-A0A1G0NGD9-F1
#
_entry.id   AF-A0A1G0NGD9-F1
#
_cell.length_a   1.000
_cell.length_b   1.000
_cell.length_c   1.000
_cell.angle_alpha   90.00
_cell.angle_beta   90.00
_cell.angle_gamma   90.00
#
_symmetry.space_group_name_H-M   'P 1'
#
loop_
_entity.id
_entity.type
_entity.pdbx_description
1 polymer ?
#
loop_
_entity_poly.entity_id
_entity_poly.type
_entity_poly.pdbx_seq_one_letter_code
_entity_poly.pdbx_strand_id
1 'polypeptide(L)'
;MTLQVGDPFEPRTDPARSIYRAFKAEAALRGERSFEEWNGAEIQAVHTVATAMAKQHRLAAPSLDDVRRAERYAQGSVDYGATWVWALLRSMRPVKAADQGA
;
A
#
# COMPACT_ATOMS: atom_id res chain seq x y z
N MET A 1 -17.51 -28.82 -4.96
CA MET A 1 -17.41 -27.70 -4.00
C MET A 1 -16.02 -27.11 -4.16
N THR A 2 -15.87 -26.09 -5.00
CA THR A 2 -14.58 -25.46 -5.27
C THR A 2 -14.23 -24.59 -4.07
N LEU A 3 -13.16 -24.92 -3.34
CA LEU A 3 -12.60 -24.01 -2.35
C LEU A 3 -12.21 -22.74 -3.10
N GLN A 4 -12.90 -21.64 -2.84
CA GLN A 4 -12.41 -20.32 -3.23
C GLN A 4 -11.19 -20.05 -2.36
N VAL A 5 -10.01 -20.45 -2.85
CA VAL A 5 -8.74 -20.19 -2.20
C VAL A 5 -8.58 -18.67 -2.22
N GLY A 6 -8.75 -18.03 -1.07
CA GLY A 6 -8.47 -16.59 -0.92
C GLY A 6 -7.03 -16.28 -1.31
N ASP A 7 -6.76 -15.03 -1.68
CA ASP A 7 -5.43 -14.59 -2.09
C ASP A 7 -4.41 -14.90 -0.97
N PRO A 8 -3.47 -15.84 -1.18
CA PRO A 8 -2.57 -16.29 -0.10
C PRO A 8 -1.60 -15.20 0.35
N PHE A 9 -1.43 -14.14 -0.44
CA PHE A 9 -0.54 -13.02 -0.17
C PHE A 9 -1.25 -11.84 0.47
N GLU A 10 -2.58 -11.86 0.62
CA GLU A 10 -3.31 -10.76 1.25
C GLU A 10 -2.94 -10.64 2.73
N PRO A 11 -2.43 -9.46 3.18
CA PRO A 11 -2.18 -9.21 4.59
C PRO A 11 -3.46 -9.33 5.42
N ARG A 12 -3.37 -9.89 6.62
CA ARG A 12 -4.55 -10.17 7.45
C ARG A 12 -4.97 -9.02 8.36
N THR A 13 -4.09 -8.05 8.57
CA THR A 13 -4.28 -6.97 9.56
C THR A 13 -4.08 -5.60 8.94
N ASP A 14 -4.81 -4.62 9.46
CA ASP A 14 -4.59 -3.21 9.13
C ASP A 14 -3.34 -2.67 9.85
N PRO A 15 -2.61 -1.72 9.25
CA PRO A 15 -2.94 -0.98 8.03
C PRO A 15 -2.64 -1.72 6.70
N ALA A 16 -1.88 -2.81 6.72
CA ALA A 16 -1.40 -3.51 5.52
C ALA A 16 -2.54 -4.00 4.63
N ARG A 17 -3.57 -4.62 5.21
CA ARG A 17 -4.70 -5.20 4.47
C ARG A 17 -5.47 -4.16 3.67
N SER A 18 -5.79 -3.02 4.28
CA SER A 18 -6.51 -1.93 3.59
C SER A 18 -5.72 -1.36 2.41
N ILE A 19 -4.40 -1.17 2.57
CA ILE A 19 -3.53 -0.68 1.51
C ILE A 19 -3.45 -1.71 0.36
N TYR A 20 -3.29 -2.99 0.69
CA TYR A 20 -3.26 -4.07 -0.29
C TYR A 20 -4.55 -4.14 -1.12
N ARG A 21 -5.71 -4.03 -0.47
CA ARG A 21 -7.01 -4.02 -1.15
C ARG A 21 -7.20 -2.82 -2.07
N ALA A 22 -6.68 -1.65 -1.69
CA ALA A 22 -6.70 -0.46 -2.54
C ALA A 22 -5.92 -0.69 -3.84
N PHE A 23 -4.73 -1.27 -3.73
CA PHE A 23 -3.96 -1.71 -4.90
C PHE A 23 -4.73 -2.72 -5.76
N LYS A 24 -5.28 -3.78 -5.16
CA LYS A 24 -6.01 -4.83 -5.90
C LYS A 24 -7.25 -4.29 -6.61
N ALA A 25 -7.97 -3.35 -5.99
CA ALA A 25 -9.14 -2.72 -6.59
C ALA A 25 -8.75 -1.91 -7.84
N GLU A 26 -7.66 -1.14 -7.77
CA GLU A 26 -7.19 -0.36 -8.92
C GLU A 26 -6.58 -1.24 -10.00
N ALA A 27 -5.84 -2.29 -9.62
CA ALA A 27 -5.24 -3.25 -10.55
C ALA A 27 -6.29 -4.01 -11.38
N ALA A 28 -7.52 -4.15 -10.86
CA ALA A 28 -8.64 -4.73 -11.62
C ALA A 28 -9.08 -3.85 -12.80
N LEU A 29 -8.69 -2.58 -12.84
CA LEU A 29 -9.07 -1.59 -13.86
C LEU A 29 -8.02 -1.41 -14.97
N ARG A 30 -6.94 -2.20 -14.97
CA ARG A 30 -5.83 -2.07 -15.95
C ARG A 30 -6.26 -2.28 -17.41
N GLY A 31 -7.39 -2.97 -17.65
CA GLY A 31 -7.75 -3.59 -18.93
C GLY A 31 -7.84 -2.68 -20.16
N GLU A 32 -7.78 -1.35 -20.01
CA GLU A 32 -7.95 -0.40 -21.12
C GLU A 32 -6.99 0.79 -21.06
N ARG A 33 -6.01 0.77 -20.13
CA ARG A 33 -5.12 1.91 -19.85
C ARG A 33 -3.69 1.63 -20.30
N SER A 34 -2.97 2.68 -20.70
CA SER A 34 -1.52 2.58 -20.90
C SER A 34 -0.79 2.26 -19.59
N PHE A 35 0.46 1.81 -19.69
CA PHE A 35 1.28 1.50 -18.53
C PHE A 35 1.40 2.66 -17.55
N GLU A 36 1.67 3.86 -18.07
CA GLU A 36 1.85 5.06 -17.26
C GLU A 36 0.56 5.45 -16.54
N GLU A 37 -0.58 5.33 -17.22
CA GLU A 37 -1.90 5.66 -16.65
C GLU A 37 -2.30 4.69 -15.55
N TRP A 38 -2.19 3.38 -15.76
CA TRP A 38 -2.58 2.43 -14.72
C TRP A 38 -1.60 2.44 -13.55
N ASN A 39 -0.29 2.57 -13.80
CA ASN A 39 0.71 2.64 -12.74
C ASN A 39 0.53 3.91 -11.90
N GLY A 40 0.28 5.05 -12.56
CA GLY A 40 -0.04 6.30 -11.87
C GLY A 40 -1.28 6.19 -10.98
N ALA A 41 -2.34 5.55 -11.49
CA ALA A 41 -3.57 5.34 -10.74
C ALA A 41 -3.34 4.44 -9.51
N GLU A 42 -2.57 3.35 -9.65
CA GLU A 42 -2.24 2.46 -8.54
C GLU A 42 -1.43 3.15 -7.45
N ILE A 43 -0.40 3.90 -7.83
CA ILE A 43 0.39 4.69 -6.88
C ILE A 43 -0.50 5.69 -6.13
N GLN A 44 -1.43 6.34 -6.82
CA GLN A 44 -2.35 7.30 -6.18
C GLN A 44 -3.35 6.61 -5.24
N ALA A 45 -3.89 5.45 -5.63
CA ALA A 45 -4.80 4.66 -4.81
C ALA A 45 -4.11 4.19 -3.52
N VAL A 46 -2.90 3.64 -3.65
CA VAL A 46 -2.06 3.21 -2.51
C VAL A 46 -1.73 4.40 -1.61
N HIS A 47 -1.29 5.53 -2.16
CA HIS A 47 -0.94 6.72 -1.38
C HIS A 47 -2.14 7.28 -0.59
N THR A 48 -3.31 7.35 -1.22
CA THR A 48 -4.55 7.84 -0.59
C THR A 48 -4.90 6.99 0.64
N VAL A 49 -4.96 5.67 0.48
CA VAL A 49 -5.32 4.77 1.58
C VAL A 49 -4.22 4.68 2.63
N ALA A 50 -2.95 4.65 2.22
CA ALA A 50 -1.82 4.64 3.16
C ALA A 50 -1.79 5.89 4.03
N THR A 51 -2.09 7.06 3.48
CA THR A 51 -2.20 8.32 4.24
C THR A 51 -3.34 8.28 5.25
N ALA A 52 -4.51 7.79 4.85
CA ALA A 52 -5.65 7.63 5.76
C ALA A 52 -5.34 6.65 6.90
N MET A 53 -4.72 5.52 6.58
CA MET A 53 -4.28 4.53 7.56
C MET A 53 -3.18 5.05 8.47
N ALA A 54 -2.25 5.85 7.95
CA ALA A 54 -1.21 6.48 8.76
C ALA A 54 -1.82 7.33 9.87
N LYS A 55 -2.81 8.17 9.53
CA LYS A 55 -3.54 8.99 10.49
C LYS A 55 -4.27 8.14 11.53
N GLN A 56 -5.01 7.10 11.09
CA GLN A 56 -5.75 6.22 11.99
C GLN A 56 -4.84 5.47 12.98
N HIS A 57 -3.64 5.09 12.55
CA HIS A 57 -2.69 4.31 13.35
C HIS A 57 -1.57 5.14 14.00
N ARG A 58 -1.64 6.48 13.94
CA ARG A 58 -0.63 7.42 14.48
C ARG A 58 0.78 7.18 13.92
N LEU A 59 0.85 6.88 12.64
CA LEU A 59 2.09 6.72 11.87
C LEU A 59 2.32 7.99 11.03
N ALA A 60 3.59 8.22 10.68
CA ALA A 60 3.95 9.22 9.68
C ALA A 60 3.32 8.83 8.33
N ALA A 61 2.63 9.78 7.69
CA ALA A 61 2.07 9.58 6.37
C ALA A 61 3.22 9.41 5.35
N PRO A 62 3.17 8.38 4.48
CA PRO A 62 4.17 8.23 3.44
C PRO A 62 4.01 9.32 2.38
N SER A 63 5.11 9.75 1.79
CA SER A 63 5.09 10.58 0.58
C SER A 63 4.80 9.73 -0.67
N LEU A 64 4.40 10.38 -1.77
CA LEU A 64 4.29 9.70 -3.08
C LEU A 64 5.61 9.04 -3.51
N ASP A 65 6.76 9.64 -3.17
CA ASP A 65 8.07 9.07 -3.48
C ASP A 65 8.37 7.82 -2.65
N ASP A 66 7.88 7.74 -1.41
CA ASP A 66 7.97 6.52 -0.61
C ASP A 66 7.16 5.39 -1.25
N VAL A 67 5.97 5.70 -1.75
CA VAL A 67 5.11 4.75 -2.47
C VAL A 67 5.80 4.24 -3.74
N ARG A 68 6.36 5.15 -4.56
CA ARG A 68 7.14 4.82 -5.78
C ARG A 68 8.37 3.99 -5.47
N ARG A 69 9.09 4.30 -4.39
CA ARG A 69 10.29 3.55 -4.00
C ARG A 69 9.94 2.14 -3.52
N ALA A 70 8.85 1.98 -2.77
CA ALA A 70 8.35 0.69 -2.33
C ALA A 70 7.81 -0.15 -3.51
N GLU A 71 7.19 0.49 -4.49
CA GLU A 71 6.73 -0.15 -5.74
C GLU A 71 7.92 -0.76 -6.49
N ARG A 72 8.95 0.06 -6.78
CA ARG A 72 10.17 -0.41 -7.44
C ARG A 72 10.88 -1.52 -6.70
N TYR A 73 10.85 -1.48 -5.36
CA TYR A 73 11.42 -2.55 -4.55
C TYR A 73 10.67 -3.87 -4.71
N ALA A 74 9.35 -3.82 -4.90
CA ALA A 74 8.52 -5.00 -5.06
C ALA A 74 8.61 -5.63 -6.45
N GLN A 75 9.01 -4.87 -7.47
CA GLN A 75 9.12 -5.36 -8.86
C GLN A 75 9.92 -6.67 -8.94
N GLY A 76 9.35 -7.68 -9.59
CA GLY A 76 9.93 -9.01 -9.72
C GLY A 76 9.67 -9.97 -8.56
N SER A 77 9.00 -9.52 -7.48
CA SER A 77 8.61 -10.41 -6.36
C SER A 77 7.41 -11.27 -6.73
N VAL A 78 7.43 -12.54 -6.33
CA VAL A 78 6.32 -13.50 -6.54
C VAL A 78 5.03 -13.03 -5.87
N ASP A 79 5.16 -12.31 -4.76
CA ASP A 79 4.10 -11.72 -3.95
C ASP A 79 4.10 -10.19 -4.07
N TYR A 80 4.34 -9.66 -5.28
CA TYR A 80 4.49 -8.24 -5.61
C TYR A 80 3.64 -7.29 -4.75
N GLY A 81 2.31 -7.46 -4.74
CA GLY A 81 1.42 -6.56 -3.99
C GLY A 81 1.66 -6.57 -2.48
N ALA A 82 1.98 -7.73 -1.91
CA ALA A 82 2.28 -7.86 -0.49
C ALA A 82 3.65 -7.25 -0.17
N THR A 83 4.66 -7.56 -0.98
CA THR A 83 6.01 -6.99 -0.85
C THR A 83 5.98 -5.46 -0.95
N TRP A 84 5.20 -4.90 -1.87
CA TRP A 84 5.03 -3.44 -1.99
C TRP A 84 4.47 -2.84 -0.71
N VAL A 85 3.38 -3.39 -0.19
CA VAL A 85 2.74 -2.90 1.04
C VAL A 85 3.68 -2.99 2.24
N TRP A 86 4.38 -4.10 2.42
CA TRP A 86 5.33 -4.25 3.52
C TRP A 86 6.53 -3.33 3.39
N ALA A 87 7.04 -3.11 2.19
CA ALA A 87 8.11 -2.15 1.93
C ALA A 87 7.66 -0.72 2.23
N LEU A 88 6.42 -0.35 1.88
CA LEU A 88 5.84 0.95 2.18
C LEU A 88 5.66 1.16 3.69
N LEU A 89 5.16 0.16 4.42
CA LEU A 89 4.97 0.29 5.87
C LEU A 89 6.28 0.54 6.63
N ARG A 90 7.43 0.11 6.09
CA ARG A 90 8.75 0.42 6.67
C ARG A 90 9.07 1.92 6.64
N SER A 91 8.47 2.72 5.76
CA SER A 91 8.62 4.19 5.76
C SER A 91 7.63 4.89 6.71
N MET A 92 6.52 4.23 7.08
CA MET A 92 5.49 4.75 7.96
C MET A 92 5.88 4.58 9.44
N ARG A 93 6.84 5.37 9.90
CA ARG A 93 7.35 5.30 11.29
C ARG A 93 6.33 5.86 12.29
N PRO A 94 6.33 5.40 13.55
CA PRO A 94 5.55 6.05 14.61
C PRO A 94 5.90 7.54 14.69
N VAL A 95 4.88 8.39 14.73
CA VAL A 95 5.11 9.81 15.03
C VAL A 95 5.56 9.87 16.48
N LYS A 96 6.79 10.34 16.75
CA LYS A 96 7.18 10.66 18.13
C LYS A 96 6.10 11.59 18.67
N ALA A 97 5.51 11.26 19.82
CA ALA A 97 4.71 12.23 20.54
C ALA A 97 5.58 13.48 20.65
N ALA A 98 5.15 14.58 20.01
CA ALA A 98 5.74 15.86 20.31
C ALA A 98 5.66 16.00 21.82
N ASP A 99 6.80 16.30 22.45
CA ASP A 99 6.87 16.65 23.86
C ASP A 99 5.67 17.55 24.15
N GLN A 100 4.71 17.04 24.92
CA GLN A 100 3.67 17.87 25.51
C GLN A 100 4.39 18.64 26.62
N GLY A 101 5.15 19.65 26.20
CA GLY A 101 5.83 20.58 27.07
C GLY A 101 4.81 21.54 27.67
N ALA A 102 4.70 21.43 29.00
CA ALA A 102 4.41 22.45 30.02
C ALA A 102 3.22 23.40 29.81
#